data_AF-A0AAJ5RQC2-F1
#
_entry.id   AF-A0AAJ5RQC2-F1
#
_cell.length_a   1.000
_cell.length_b   1.000
_cell.length_c   1.000
_cell.angle_alpha   90.00
_cell.angle_beta   90.00
_cell.angle_gamma   90.00
#
_symmetry.space_group_name_H-M   'P 1'
#
loop_
_entity.id
_entity.type
_entity.pdbx_description
1 polymer ?
#
loop_
_entity_poly.entity_id
_entity_poly.type
_entity_poly.pdbx_seq_one_letter_code
_entity_poly.pdbx_strand_id
1 'polypeptide(L)'
;MGELAEKTGITKRTIDYYTNIGLLDAERSATNYRYYDSTMIERLHFIERRKQQGLTLVEIQHEMNITPYEEIDVQMLRLKMQDLEHDVTSLLEQLDKQDHKKIEHIKKNVSPESIALMQSLLLLIHN
;
A
#
# COMPACT_ATOMS: atom_id res chain seq x y z
N MET A 1 -36.02 -3.83 -1.46
CA MET A 1 -35.86 -2.66 -0.54
C MET A 1 -36.82 -2.65 0.64
N GLY A 2 -38.15 -2.72 0.44
CA GLY A 2 -39.11 -2.63 1.56
C GLY A 2 -38.94 -3.75 2.58
N GLU A 3 -38.81 -4.99 2.12
CA GLU A 3 -38.56 -6.14 2.98
C GLU A 3 -37.21 -6.06 3.71
N LEU A 4 -36.15 -5.56 3.06
CA LEU A 4 -34.84 -5.36 3.69
C LEU A 4 -34.91 -4.32 4.81
N ALA A 5 -35.64 -3.23 4.59
CA ALA A 5 -35.86 -2.19 5.59
C ALA A 5 -36.62 -2.73 6.82
N GLU A 6 -37.64 -3.56 6.59
CA GLU A 6 -38.42 -4.18 7.65
C GLU A 6 -37.57 -5.18 8.47
N LYS A 7 -36.79 -6.04 7.80
CA LYS A 7 -35.94 -7.03 8.45
C LYS A 7 -34.79 -6.43 9.26
N THR A 8 -34.25 -5.30 8.83
CA THR A 8 -33.07 -4.68 9.46
C THR A 8 -33.41 -3.51 10.39
N GLY A 9 -34.65 -3.00 10.32
CA GLY A 9 -35.05 -1.77 11.00
C GLY A 9 -34.43 -0.50 10.41
N ILE A 10 -33.72 -0.60 9.28
CA ILE A 10 -33.03 0.52 8.63
C ILE A 10 -33.94 1.14 7.58
N THR A 11 -33.98 2.47 7.53
CA THR A 11 -34.88 3.16 6.60
C THR A 11 -34.51 2.88 5.14
N LYS A 12 -35.50 2.87 4.25
CA LYS A 12 -35.29 2.76 2.80
C LYS A 12 -34.31 3.82 2.27
N ARG A 13 -34.37 5.04 2.81
CA ARG A 13 -33.47 6.15 2.43
C ARG A 13 -32.01 5.82 2.78
N THR A 14 -31.76 5.24 3.95
CA THR A 14 -30.42 4.82 4.37
C THR A 14 -29.90 3.69 3.51
N ILE A 15 -30.74 2.69 3.21
CA ILE A 15 -30.40 1.58 2.30
C ILE A 15 -30.05 2.12 0.91
N ASP A 16 -30.86 3.03 0.36
CA ASP A 16 -30.59 3.68 -0.92
C ASP A 16 -29.25 4.43 -0.91
N TYR A 17 -29.00 5.17 0.16
CA TYR A 17 -27.75 5.91 0.32
C TYR A 17 -26.55 4.95 0.35
N TYR A 18 -26.59 3.91 1.17
CA TYR A 18 -25.52 2.91 1.26
C TYR A 18 -25.30 2.17 -0.07
N THR A 19 -26.35 1.84 -0.81
CA THR A 19 -26.22 1.27 -2.15
C THR A 19 -25.55 2.23 -3.13
N ASN A 20 -25.90 3.51 -3.10
CA ASN A 20 -25.33 4.50 -4.03
C ASN A 20 -23.85 4.77 -3.77
N ILE A 21 -23.37 4.63 -2.53
CA ILE A 21 -21.95 4.79 -2.17
C ILE A 21 -21.15 3.48 -2.22
N GLY A 22 -21.77 2.38 -2.68
CA GLY A 22 -21.10 1.08 -2.82
C GLY A 22 -20.89 0.33 -1.51
N LEU A 23 -21.62 0.67 -0.44
CA LEU A 23 -21.61 -0.10 0.81
C LEU A 23 -22.53 -1.31 0.76
N LEU A 24 -23.49 -1.36 -0.16
CA LEU A 24 -24.37 -2.51 -0.38
C LEU A 24 -24.42 -2.82 -1.87
N ASP A 25 -24.34 -4.11 -2.18
CA ASP A 25 -24.54 -4.62 -3.52
C ASP A 25 -26.01 -4.95 -3.75
N ALA A 26 -26.49 -4.63 -4.95
CA ALA A 26 -27.86 -4.90 -5.34
C ALA A 26 -27.92 -5.33 -6.79
N GLU A 27 -28.61 -6.43 -7.05
CA GLU A 27 -28.93 -6.87 -8.40
C GLU A 27 -30.08 -6.03 -8.96
N ARG A 28 -30.05 -5.75 -10.26
CA ARG A 28 -31.16 -5.08 -10.94
C ARG A 28 -32.04 -6.12 -11.63
N SER A 29 -33.34 -6.01 -11.40
CA SER A 29 -34.34 -6.76 -12.15
C SER A 29 -34.44 -6.26 -13.59
N ALA A 30 -35.00 -7.09 -14.47
CA ALA A 30 -35.39 -6.68 -15.83
C ALA A 30 -36.38 -5.50 -15.85
N THR A 31 -37.08 -5.27 -14.75
CA THR A 31 -38.02 -4.15 -14.52
C THR A 31 -37.40 -2.98 -13.73
N ASN A 32 -36.06 -2.95 -13.61
CA ASN A 32 -35.26 -1.91 -12.96
C ASN A 32 -35.46 -1.76 -11.44
N TYR A 33 -35.99 -2.78 -10.77
CA TYR A 33 -36.04 -2.85 -9.30
C TYR A 33 -34.73 -3.40 -8.74
N ARG A 34 -34.33 -2.93 -7.55
CA ARG A 34 -33.16 -3.43 -6.82
C ARG A 34 -33.52 -4.60 -5.91
N TYR A 35 -32.87 -5.74 -6.13
CA TYR A 35 -32.90 -6.91 -5.28
C TYR A 35 -31.62 -6.97 -4.44
N TYR A 36 -31.78 -7.35 -3.18
CA TYR A 36 -30.70 -7.52 -2.24
C TYR A 36 -30.73 -8.97 -1.78
N ASP A 37 -29.59 -9.64 -1.82
CA ASP A 37 -29.46 -10.96 -1.25
C ASP A 37 -29.55 -10.91 0.29
N SER A 38 -29.61 -12.08 0.92
CA SER A 38 -29.66 -12.18 2.38
C SER A 38 -28.37 -11.73 3.07
N THR A 39 -27.21 -11.79 2.41
CA THR A 39 -25.93 -11.34 2.97
C THR A 39 -25.92 -9.84 3.26
N MET A 40 -26.74 -9.07 2.53
CA MET A 40 -26.94 -7.64 2.78
C MET A 40 -27.54 -7.32 4.15
N ILE A 41 -28.27 -8.26 4.76
CA ILE A 41 -28.80 -8.11 6.13
C ILE A 41 -27.64 -8.08 7.13
N GLU A 42 -26.73 -9.04 7.05
CA GLU A 42 -25.55 -9.12 7.92
C GLU A 42 -24.62 -7.92 7.71
N ARG A 43 -24.46 -7.53 6.44
CA ARG A 43 -23.69 -6.35 6.02
C ARG A 43 -24.24 -5.07 6.65
N LEU A 44 -25.55 -4.90 6.63
CA LEU A 44 -26.23 -3.77 7.28
C LEU A 44 -26.05 -3.76 8.80
N HIS A 45 -26.18 -4.92 9.46
CA HIS A 45 -25.92 -5.01 10.90
C HIS A 45 -24.46 -4.72 11.26
N PHE A 46 -23.51 -5.13 10.41
CA PHE A 46 -22.10 -4.79 10.58
C PHE A 46 -21.88 -3.28 10.53
N ILE A 47 -22.43 -2.61 9.51
CA ILE A 47 -22.32 -1.14 9.34
C ILE A 47 -22.89 -0.42 10.57
N GLU A 48 -24.07 -0.80 11.05
CA GLU A 48 -24.68 -0.14 12.21
C GLU A 48 -23.90 -0.38 13.52
N ARG A 49 -23.34 -1.58 13.73
CA ARG A 49 -22.46 -1.84 14.88
C ARG A 49 -21.19 -0.98 14.86
N ARG A 50 -20.55 -0.82 13.70
CA ARG A 50 -19.35 0.01 13.57
C ARG A 50 -19.65 1.50 13.72
N LYS A 51 -20.80 1.97 13.21
CA LYS A 51 -21.27 3.34 13.46
C LYS A 51 -21.48 3.61 14.96
N GLN A 52 -22.02 2.66 15.71
CA GLN A 52 -22.17 2.77 17.17
C GLN A 52 -20.82 2.84 17.90
N GLN A 53 -19.74 2.35 17.28
CA GLN A 53 -18.37 2.46 17.78
C GLN A 53 -17.66 3.76 17.35
N GLY A 54 -18.36 4.64 16.64
CA GLY A 54 -17.84 5.94 16.23
C GLY A 54 -17.10 5.97 14.89
N LEU A 55 -17.06 4.86 14.15
CA LEU A 55 -16.43 4.83 12.84
C LEU A 55 -17.27 5.60 11.81
N THR A 56 -16.57 6.31 10.93
CA THR A 56 -17.14 6.93 9.73
C THR A 56 -17.46 5.87 8.69
N LEU A 57 -18.38 6.18 7.77
CA LEU A 57 -18.72 5.26 6.67
C LEU A 57 -17.52 4.92 5.77
N VAL A 58 -16.54 5.83 5.66
CA VAL A 58 -15.31 5.62 4.89
C VAL A 58 -14.43 4.58 5.58
N GLU A 59 -14.24 4.68 6.90
CA GLU A 59 -13.49 3.69 7.68
C GLU A 59 -14.18 2.33 7.66
N ILE A 60 -15.51 2.31 7.76
CA ILE A 60 -16.31 1.09 7.66
C ILE A 60 -16.14 0.45 6.28
N GLN A 61 -16.23 1.24 5.20
CA GLN A 61 -16.00 0.75 3.85
C GLN A 61 -14.59 0.18 3.69
N HIS A 62 -13.58 0.84 4.26
CA HIS A 62 -12.22 0.34 4.25
C HIS A 62 -12.13 -1.01 4.96
N GLU A 63 -12.66 -1.13 6.17
CA GLU A 63 -12.67 -2.37 6.96
C GLU A 63 -13.38 -3.53 6.23
N MET A 64 -14.49 -3.24 5.55
CA MET A 64 -15.24 -4.23 4.77
C MET A 64 -14.55 -4.66 3.47
N ASN A 65 -13.69 -3.80 2.94
CA ASN A 65 -12.88 -4.07 1.74
C ASN A 65 -11.53 -4.68 2.07
N ILE A 66 -11.20 -4.85 3.36
CA ILE A 66 -10.12 -5.74 3.78
C ILE A 66 -10.62 -7.15 3.45
N THR A 67 -10.30 -7.62 2.24
CA THR A 67 -10.32 -9.05 1.98
C THR A 67 -9.51 -9.70 3.09
N PRO A 68 -9.99 -10.78 3.74
CA PRO A 68 -9.09 -11.58 4.56
C PRO A 68 -7.91 -11.85 3.64
N TYR A 69 -6.74 -11.35 4.02
CA TYR A 69 -5.52 -11.59 3.26
C TYR A 69 -5.60 -13.06 2.88
N GLU A 70 -5.66 -13.37 1.58
CA GLU A 70 -5.37 -14.73 1.10
C GLU A 70 -4.17 -15.14 1.93
N GLU A 71 -4.31 -16.20 2.75
CA GLU A 71 -3.34 -16.57 3.78
C GLU A 71 -1.96 -16.19 3.26
N ILE A 72 -1.37 -15.12 3.80
CA ILE A 72 -0.09 -14.65 3.27
C ILE A 72 0.80 -15.85 3.53
N ASP A 73 1.22 -16.53 2.47
CA ASP A 73 2.14 -17.62 2.60
C ASP A 73 3.44 -16.98 3.09
N VAL A 74 3.64 -17.04 4.42
CA VAL A 74 4.78 -16.44 5.10
C VAL A 74 6.07 -17.05 4.57
N GLN A 75 6.03 -18.28 4.04
CA GLN A 75 7.18 -18.88 3.38
C GLN A 75 7.44 -18.24 2.02
N MET A 76 6.40 -18.03 1.20
CA MET A 76 6.54 -17.30 -0.07
C MET A 76 7.07 -15.88 0.14
N LEU A 77 6.56 -15.16 1.15
CA LEU A 77 7.04 -13.83 1.49
C LEU A 77 8.51 -13.86 1.94
N ARG A 78 8.89 -14.82 2.79
CA ARG A 78 10.28 -15.00 3.23
C ARG A 78 11.23 -15.28 2.07
N LEU A 79 10.85 -16.16 1.14
CA LEU A 79 11.63 -16.43 -0.07
C LEU A 79 11.79 -15.16 -0.91
N LYS A 80 10.70 -14.39 -1.09
CA LYS A 80 10.77 -13.15 -1.86
C LYS A 80 11.66 -12.09 -1.19
N MET A 81 11.65 -11.99 0.13
CA MET A 81 12.56 -11.12 0.87
C MET A 81 14.02 -11.55 0.71
N GLN A 82 14.30 -12.85 0.75
CA GLN A 82 15.64 -13.38 0.55
C GLN A 82 16.18 -13.10 -0.86
N ASP A 83 15.34 -13.24 -1.89
CA ASP A 83 15.70 -12.86 -3.26
C ASP A 83 16.05 -11.37 -3.34
N LEU A 84 15.24 -10.51 -2.71
CA LEU A 84 15.44 -9.07 -2.72
C LEU A 84 16.72 -8.66 -1.97
N GLU A 85 17.03 -9.33 -0.86
CA GLU A 85 18.30 -9.14 -0.13
C GLU A 85 19.50 -9.52 -1.00
N HIS A 86 19.40 -10.59 -1.78
CA HIS A 86 20.43 -10.99 -2.72
C HIS A 86 20.61 -9.96 -3.85
N ASP A 87 19.51 -9.48 -4.41
CA ASP A 87 19.52 -8.45 -5.46
C ASP A 87 20.18 -7.15 -4.96
N VAL A 88 19.78 -6.68 -3.77
CA VAL A 88 20.39 -5.48 -3.16
C VAL A 88 21.88 -5.68 -2.93
N THR A 89 22.30 -6.84 -2.42
CA THR A 89 23.71 -7.15 -2.19
C THR A 89 24.50 -7.13 -3.50
N SER A 90 23.97 -7.74 -4.55
CA SER A 90 24.58 -7.76 -5.89
C SER A 90 24.70 -6.35 -6.48
N LEU A 91 23.66 -5.52 -6.35
CA LEU A 91 23.68 -4.13 -6.80
C LEU A 91 24.71 -3.29 -6.04
N LEU A 92 24.83 -3.47 -4.71
CA LEU A 92 25.83 -2.78 -3.90
C LEU A 92 27.25 -3.16 -4.32
N GLU A 93 27.53 -4.45 -4.58
CA GLU A 93 28.82 -4.88 -5.11
C GLU A 93 29.13 -4.30 -6.49
N GLN A 94 28.12 -4.20 -7.36
CA GLN A 94 28.29 -3.61 -8.69
C GLN A 94 28.63 -2.13 -8.60
N LEU A 95 28.01 -1.39 -7.68
CA LEU A 95 28.32 0.02 -7.42
C LEU A 95 29.72 0.20 -6.86
N ASP A 96 30.15 -0.63 -5.90
CA ASP A 96 31.51 -0.58 -5.32
C ASP A 96 32.61 -0.88 -6.36
N LYS A 97 32.35 -1.84 -7.26
CA LYS A 97 33.24 -2.16 -8.40
C LYS A 97 33.31 -1.02 -9.44
N GLN A 98 32.30 -0.15 -9.51
CA GLN A 98 32.31 1.00 -10.42
C GLN A 98 33.11 2.20 -9.88
N ASP A 99 33.21 2.38 -8.57
CA ASP A 99 34.04 3.44 -7.97
C ASP A 99 35.54 3.21 -8.17
N HIS A 100 36.01 1.97 -8.08
CA HIS A 100 37.42 1.64 -8.35
C HIS A 100 37.86 2.01 -9.78
N LYS A 101 36.98 1.84 -10.78
CA LYS A 101 37.30 2.21 -12.17
C LYS A 101 37.38 3.73 -12.37
N LYS A 102 36.55 4.51 -11.68
CA LYS A 102 36.64 5.98 -11.70
C LYS A 102 37.87 6.49 -10.95
N ILE A 103 38.18 5.95 -9.76
CA ILE A 103 39.34 6.34 -8.95
C ILE A 103 40.65 6.02 -9.67
N GLU A 104 40.77 4.86 -10.32
CA GLU A 104 41.94 4.52 -11.14
C GLU A 104 42.09 5.44 -12.36
N HIS A 105 40.98 5.82 -13.00
CA HIS A 105 41.00 6.81 -14.09
C HIS A 105 41.36 8.22 -13.61
N ILE A 106 40.90 8.62 -12.42
CA ILE A 106 41.23 9.92 -11.82
C ILE A 106 42.70 9.94 -11.42
N LYS A 107 43.22 8.91 -10.74
CA LYS A 107 44.65 8.79 -10.39
C LYS A 107 45.56 8.86 -11.62
N LYS A 108 45.14 8.28 -12.76
CA LYS A 108 45.90 8.34 -14.02
C LYS A 108 45.87 9.71 -14.71
N ASN A 109 44.87 10.54 -14.43
CA ASN A 109 44.66 11.83 -15.11
C ASN A 109 44.92 13.05 -14.23
N VAL A 110 45.23 12.87 -12.94
CA VAL A 110 45.63 13.97 -12.05
C VAL A 110 47.14 14.10 -12.11
N SER A 111 47.63 15.27 -12.54
CA SER A 111 49.06 15.54 -12.62
C SER A 111 49.71 15.58 -11.22
N PRO A 112 50.99 15.21 -11.07
CA PRO A 112 51.69 15.26 -9.78
C PRO A 112 51.65 16.65 -9.12
N GLU A 113 51.66 17.71 -9.93
CA GLU A 113 51.59 19.11 -9.47
C GLU A 113 50.23 19.43 -8.85
N SER A 114 49.15 18.85 -9.38
CA SER A 114 47.79 19.03 -8.85
C SER A 114 47.64 18.36 -7.48
N ILE A 115 48.27 17.19 -7.28
CA ILE A 115 48.30 16.51 -5.99
C ILE A 115 49.09 17.31 -4.96
N ALA A 116 50.29 17.80 -5.34
CA ALA A 116 51.11 18.62 -4.47
C ALA A 116 50.39 19.92 -4.05
N LEU A 117 49.67 20.55 -4.97
CA LEU A 117 48.84 21.73 -4.68
C LEU A 117 47.72 21.40 -3.70
N MET A 118 46.96 20.31 -3.91
CA MET A 118 45.90 19.88 -3.00
C MET A 118 46.42 19.58 -1.59
N GLN A 119 47.58 18.91 -1.48
CA GLN A 119 48.21 18.63 -0.19
C GLN A 119 48.65 19.92 0.52
N SER A 120 49.22 20.87 -0.23
CA SER A 120 49.60 22.18 0.29
C SER A 120 48.39 22.96 0.82
N LEU A 121 47.26 22.92 0.10
CA LEU A 121 46.01 23.56 0.52
C LEU A 121 45.40 22.87 1.75
N LEU A 122 45.42 21.54 1.82
CA LEU A 122 44.93 20.79 2.98
C LEU A 122 45.73 21.10 4.25
N LEU A 123 47.05 21.21 4.15
CA LEU A 123 47.92 21.62 5.26
C LEU A 123 47.63 23.03 5.76
N LEU A 124 47.22 23.94 4.88
CA LEU A 124 46.84 25.31 5.23
C LEU A 124 45.46 25.42 5.88
N ILE A 125 44.55 24.47 5.62
CA ILE A 125 43.18 24.46 6.17
C ILE A 125 43.13 23.78 7.55
N HIS A 126 44.08 22.88 7.85
CA HIS A 126 44.13 22.13 9.12
C HIS A 126 45.11 22.72 10.16
N ASN A 127 45.63 23.93 9.92
CA ASN A 127 46.40 24.75 10.85
C ASN A 127 45.65 26.05 11.14
#